data_AF-A0A8J7BT86-F1
#
_entry.id   AF-A0A8J7BT86-F1
#
_cell.length_a   1.000
_cell.length_b   1.000
_cell.length_c   1.000
_cell.angle_alpha   90.00
_cell.angle_beta   90.00
_cell.angle_gamma   90.00
#
_symmetry.space_group_name_H-M   'P 1'
#
loop_
_entity.id
_entity.type
_entity.pdbx_description
1 polymer ?
#
loop_
_entity_poly.entity_id
_entity_poly.type
_entity_poly.pdbx_seq_one_letter_code
_entity_poly.pdbx_strand_id
1 'polypeptide(L)'
;MTFDLSLFGSKLKRYREQFDFSIDEVSTLTGISIPTLTALESGGKRPTGDEVLILADYYKCDYQFFISNEQLAPFEQTETMFRRYGNEFLKQDRWAVQEFLFLCECEEFLLGLIPRIDCKPFKFVKVGTYFKGHAEQAAARLRNHLGYSYNQVGRDVYDDFRSLGFHVFRRELSNSNISGLYIKHPIAGKCILINYSNPNQVVRIRRSY
;
A
#
# COMPACT_ATOMS: atom_id res chain seq x y z
N MET A 1 -12.15 -21.16 17.92
CA MET A 1 -12.11 -20.82 16.48
C MET A 1 -11.60 -22.02 15.72
N THR A 2 -12.34 -22.49 14.71
CA THR A 2 -11.95 -23.66 13.91
C THR A 2 -11.19 -23.17 12.68
N PHE A 3 -9.97 -23.63 12.48
CA PHE A 3 -9.15 -23.26 11.34
C PHE A 3 -9.72 -23.89 10.05
N ASP A 4 -10.02 -23.06 9.05
CA ASP A 4 -10.58 -23.50 7.77
C ASP A 4 -9.48 -23.67 6.72
N LEU A 5 -9.19 -24.93 6.38
CA LEU A 5 -8.19 -25.33 5.39
C LEU A 5 -8.54 -24.87 3.97
N SER A 6 -9.82 -24.91 3.63
CA SER A 6 -10.28 -24.50 2.30
C SER A 6 -10.14 -22.99 2.14
N LEU A 7 -10.49 -22.24 3.18
CA LEU A 7 -10.30 -20.79 3.19
C LEU A 7 -8.81 -20.42 3.10
N PHE A 8 -7.94 -21.05 3.91
CA PHE A 8 -6.49 -20.84 3.84
C PHE A 8 -5.94 -21.09 2.42
N GLY A 9 -6.27 -22.24 1.83
CA GLY A 9 -5.81 -22.60 0.49
C GLY A 9 -6.29 -21.63 -0.58
N SER A 10 -7.55 -21.21 -0.48
CA SER A 10 -8.14 -20.23 -1.40
C SER A 10 -7.46 -18.85 -1.29
N LYS A 11 -7.12 -18.39 -0.07
CA LYS A 11 -6.39 -17.15 0.16
C LYS A 11 -5.00 -17.23 -0.46
N LEU A 12 -4.27 -18.30 -0.21
CA LEU A 12 -2.93 -18.52 -0.74
C LEU A 12 -2.92 -18.51 -2.28
N LYS A 13 -3.83 -19.26 -2.90
CA LYS A 13 -3.98 -19.32 -4.36
C LYS A 13 -4.29 -17.95 -4.96
N ARG A 14 -5.20 -17.18 -4.35
CA ARG A 14 -5.55 -15.82 -4.79
C ARG A 14 -4.34 -14.89 -4.77
N TYR A 15 -3.51 -14.94 -3.74
CA TYR A 15 -2.28 -14.14 -3.68
C TYR A 15 -1.34 -14.49 -4.83
N ARG A 16 -1.06 -15.79 -5.03
CA ARG A 16 -0.19 -16.24 -6.11
C ARG A 16 -0.68 -15.77 -7.47
N GLU A 17 -1.97 -15.91 -7.76
CA GLU A 17 -2.59 -15.51 -9.02
C GLU A 17 -2.62 -13.98 -9.21
N GLN A 18 -2.93 -13.22 -8.15
CA GLN A 18 -2.95 -11.76 -8.19
C GLN A 18 -1.59 -11.16 -8.56
N PHE A 19 -0.51 -11.75 -8.04
CA PHE A 19 0.86 -11.32 -8.32
C PHE A 19 1.48 -12.02 -9.53
N ASP A 20 0.70 -12.81 -10.28
CA ASP A 20 1.14 -13.48 -11.51
C ASP A 20 2.39 -14.36 -11.30
N PHE A 21 2.44 -15.07 -10.16
CA PHE A 21 3.50 -16.03 -9.84
C PHE A 21 3.11 -17.47 -10.19
N SER A 22 4.06 -18.24 -10.69
CA SER A 22 3.92 -19.69 -10.82
C SER A 22 4.19 -20.39 -9.48
N ILE A 23 3.72 -21.63 -9.34
CA ILE A 23 4.02 -22.44 -8.14
C ILE A 23 5.52 -22.71 -8.04
N ASP A 24 6.22 -22.90 -9.17
CA ASP A 24 7.67 -23.08 -9.23
C ASP A 24 8.44 -21.85 -8.70
N GLU A 25 8.01 -20.64 -9.07
CA GLU A 25 8.61 -19.41 -8.58
C GLU A 25 8.43 -19.27 -7.06
N VAL A 26 7.21 -19.49 -6.55
CA VAL A 26 6.93 -19.45 -5.10
C VAL A 26 7.75 -20.51 -4.37
N SER A 27 7.85 -21.72 -4.92
CA SER A 27 8.66 -22.80 -4.33
C SER A 27 10.13 -22.40 -4.21
N THR A 28 10.68 -21.80 -5.27
CA THR A 28 12.07 -21.35 -5.30
C THR A 28 12.34 -20.23 -4.29
N LEU A 29 11.41 -19.28 -4.14
CA LEU A 29 11.57 -18.11 -3.27
C LEU A 29 11.29 -18.41 -1.80
N THR A 30 10.37 -19.33 -1.50
CA THR A 30 9.99 -19.69 -0.13
C THR A 30 10.73 -20.89 0.43
N GLY A 31 11.35 -21.71 -0.45
CA GLY A 31 11.96 -22.99 -0.07
C GLY A 31 10.94 -24.11 0.22
N ILE A 32 9.63 -23.83 0.12
CA ILE A 32 8.58 -24.83 0.30
C ILE A 32 8.43 -25.64 -0.98
N SER A 33 8.41 -26.97 -0.89
CA SER A 33 8.35 -27.83 -2.08
C SER A 33 7.03 -27.67 -2.88
N ILE A 34 7.11 -27.78 -4.21
CA ILE A 34 5.95 -27.72 -5.12
C ILE A 34 4.78 -28.65 -4.69
N PRO A 35 5.02 -29.93 -4.31
CA PRO A 35 3.94 -30.80 -3.84
C PRO A 35 3.26 -30.25 -2.58
N THR A 36 4.05 -29.65 -1.69
CA THR A 36 3.53 -29.04 -0.46
C THR A 36 2.70 -27.81 -0.77
N LEU A 37 3.19 -26.88 -1.59
CA LEU A 37 2.43 -25.70 -2.00
C LEU A 37 1.11 -26.07 -2.68
N THR A 38 1.13 -27.06 -3.57
CA THR A 38 -0.09 -27.55 -4.23
C THR A 38 -1.10 -28.13 -3.23
N ALA A 39 -0.62 -28.92 -2.26
CA ALA A 39 -1.46 -29.48 -1.20
C ALA A 39 -2.03 -28.39 -0.26
N LEU A 40 -1.27 -27.31 -0.03
CA LEU A 40 -1.72 -26.16 0.75
C LEU A 40 -2.79 -25.36 -0.01
N GLU A 41 -2.57 -25.03 -1.28
CA GLU A 41 -3.53 -24.27 -2.12
C GLU A 41 -4.86 -25.02 -2.32
N SER A 42 -4.82 -26.36 -2.39
CA SER A 42 -6.01 -27.20 -2.50
C SER A 42 -6.72 -27.45 -1.16
N GLY A 43 -6.16 -27.01 -0.03
CA GLY A 43 -6.66 -27.32 1.31
C GLY A 43 -6.48 -28.79 1.72
N GLY A 44 -5.70 -29.57 0.96
CA GLY A 44 -5.42 -30.99 1.22
C GLY A 44 -4.40 -31.24 2.32
N LYS A 45 -3.65 -30.22 2.75
CA LYS A 45 -2.69 -30.28 3.86
C LYS A 45 -2.91 -29.12 4.83
N ARG A 46 -2.79 -29.41 6.13
CA ARG A 46 -2.73 -28.37 7.16
C ARG A 46 -1.33 -27.73 7.20
N PRO A 47 -1.22 -26.39 7.09
CA PRO A 47 0.06 -25.72 7.18
C PRO A 47 0.64 -25.82 8.60
N THR A 48 1.95 -25.93 8.68
CA THR A 48 2.74 -25.73 9.90
C THR A 48 2.84 -24.24 10.23
N GLY A 49 3.17 -23.89 11.47
CA GLY A 49 3.39 -22.50 11.87
C GLY A 49 4.46 -21.81 11.01
N ASP A 50 5.56 -22.51 10.75
CA ASP A 50 6.67 -22.00 9.93
C ASP A 50 6.24 -21.76 8.48
N GLU A 51 5.49 -22.69 7.87
CA GLU A 51 4.95 -22.48 6.51
C GLU A 51 4.05 -21.24 6.44
N VAL A 52 3.20 -21.00 7.45
CA VAL A 52 2.37 -19.78 7.50
C VAL A 52 3.24 -18.53 7.60
N LEU A 53 4.24 -18.52 8.48
CA LEU A 53 5.12 -17.36 8.67
C LEU A 53 5.98 -17.07 7.43
N ILE A 54 6.52 -18.10 6.78
CA ILE A 54 7.30 -17.97 5.54
C ILE A 54 6.42 -17.38 4.44
N LEU A 55 5.19 -17.87 4.28
CA LEU A 55 4.27 -17.37 3.27
C LEU A 55 3.81 -15.93 3.57
N ALA A 56 3.57 -15.61 4.84
CA ALA A 56 3.22 -14.26 5.29
C ALA A 56 4.36 -13.26 5.02
N ASP A 57 5.59 -13.62 5.37
CA ASP A 57 6.75 -12.77 5.06
C ASP A 57 6.97 -12.63 3.55
N TYR A 58 6.82 -13.72 2.78
CA TYR A 58 6.92 -13.67 1.33
C TYR A 58 5.91 -12.68 0.77
N TYR A 59 4.61 -12.88 1.02
CA TYR A 59 3.55 -12.02 0.47
C TYR A 59 3.42 -10.65 1.14
N LYS A 60 4.30 -10.31 2.09
CA LYS A 60 4.28 -9.04 2.84
C LYS A 60 2.89 -8.76 3.41
N CYS A 61 2.36 -9.71 4.17
CA CYS A 61 1.09 -9.57 4.86
C CYS A 61 1.18 -10.14 6.28
N ASP A 62 0.25 -9.74 7.15
CA ASP A 62 0.16 -10.31 8.49
C ASP A 62 -0.23 -11.80 8.41
N TYR A 63 0.47 -12.67 9.14
CA TYR A 63 0.14 -14.10 9.23
C TYR A 63 -1.30 -14.32 9.73
N GLN A 64 -1.84 -13.39 10.52
CA GLN A 64 -3.23 -13.40 11.00
C GLN A 64 -4.21 -13.44 9.83
N PHE A 65 -3.87 -12.82 8.69
CA PHE A 65 -4.69 -12.87 7.48
C PHE A 65 -4.93 -14.30 7.01
N PHE A 66 -3.90 -15.16 7.05
CA PHE A 66 -4.01 -16.52 6.59
C PHE A 66 -4.81 -17.40 7.55
N ILE A 67 -4.71 -17.15 8.85
CA ILE A 67 -5.35 -17.98 9.88
C ILE A 67 -6.75 -17.49 10.29
N SER A 68 -7.09 -16.25 10.01
CA SER A 68 -8.39 -15.66 10.36
C SER A 68 -9.41 -15.87 9.24
N ASN A 69 -10.69 -15.80 9.61
CA ASN A 69 -11.78 -15.74 8.63
C ASN A 69 -12.13 -14.29 8.25
N GLU A 70 -11.33 -13.31 8.68
CA GLU A 70 -11.60 -11.91 8.44
C GLU A 70 -11.21 -11.53 7.00
N GLN A 71 -12.10 -10.77 6.36
CA GLN A 71 -11.77 -10.06 5.13
C GLN A 71 -10.94 -8.84 5.50
N LEU A 72 -9.63 -8.91 5.30
CA LEU A 72 -8.78 -7.74 5.43
C LEU A 72 -9.02 -6.83 4.22
N ALA A 73 -9.68 -5.70 4.48
CA ALA A 73 -9.93 -4.62 3.53
C ALA A 73 -8.70 -4.14 2.71
N PRO A 74 -7.44 -4.17 3.22
CA PRO A 74 -6.26 -3.86 2.41
C PRO A 74 -6.14 -4.73 1.15
N PHE A 75 -6.41 -6.03 1.28
CA PHE A 75 -6.30 -6.98 0.17
C PHE A 75 -7.33 -6.69 -0.93
N GLU A 76 -8.60 -6.47 -0.55
CA GLU A 76 -9.68 -6.19 -1.51
C GLU A 76 -9.49 -4.84 -2.23
N GLN A 77 -8.94 -3.84 -1.54
CA GLN A 77 -8.59 -2.55 -2.13
C GLN A 77 -7.46 -2.70 -3.17
N THR A 78 -6.48 -3.54 -2.87
CA THR A 78 -5.35 -3.83 -3.78
C THR A 78 -5.83 -4.60 -5.01
N GLU A 79 -6.71 -5.58 -4.83
CA GLU A 79 -7.32 -6.34 -5.92
C GLU A 79 -8.17 -5.43 -6.84
N THR A 80 -8.97 -4.53 -6.26
CA THR A 80 -9.77 -3.55 -7.02
C THR A 80 -8.86 -2.59 -7.81
N MET A 81 -7.78 -2.12 -7.20
CA MET A 81 -6.79 -1.27 -7.87
C MET A 81 -6.13 -2.01 -9.03
N PHE A 82 -5.62 -3.22 -8.81
CA PHE A 82 -4.98 -4.01 -9.85
C PHE A 82 -5.96 -4.41 -10.95
N ARG A 83 -7.25 -4.60 -10.65
CA ARG A 83 -8.25 -4.83 -11.70
C ARG A 83 -8.51 -3.57 -12.54
N ARG A 84 -8.63 -2.40 -11.89
CA ARG A 84 -8.88 -1.13 -12.59
C ARG A 84 -7.69 -0.70 -13.46
N TYR A 85 -6.47 -0.95 -13.01
CA TYR A 85 -5.23 -0.52 -13.66
C TYR A 85 -4.38 -1.69 -14.18
N GLY A 86 -4.98 -2.88 -14.38
CA GLY A 86 -4.24 -4.13 -14.57
C GLY A 86 -3.32 -4.22 -15.77
N ASN A 87 -3.60 -3.42 -16.81
CA ASN A 87 -2.75 -3.30 -17.99
C ASN A 87 -1.61 -2.27 -17.81
N GLU A 88 -1.72 -1.39 -16.81
CA GLU A 88 -0.69 -0.39 -16.50
C GLU A 88 0.35 -0.93 -15.51
N PHE A 89 0.02 -1.92 -14.69
CA PHE A 89 0.95 -2.47 -13.70
C PHE A 89 1.59 -3.78 -14.16
N LEU A 90 2.91 -3.77 -14.29
CA LEU A 90 3.72 -4.97 -14.48
C LEU A 90 3.79 -5.78 -13.16
N LYS A 91 4.24 -7.04 -13.25
CA LYS A 91 4.44 -7.93 -12.09
C LYS A 91 5.28 -7.26 -10.98
N GLN A 92 6.35 -6.57 -11.37
CA GLN A 92 7.24 -5.83 -10.46
C GLN A 92 6.51 -4.67 -9.78
N ASP A 93 5.65 -3.95 -10.49
CA ASP A 93 4.88 -2.84 -9.93
C ASP A 93 3.89 -3.35 -8.88
N ARG A 94 3.21 -4.48 -9.16
CA ARG A 94 2.28 -5.08 -8.19
C ARG A 94 3.00 -5.42 -6.89
N TRP A 95 4.21 -5.96 -6.98
CA TRP A 95 5.05 -6.23 -5.82
C TRP A 95 5.45 -4.96 -5.06
N ALA A 96 5.90 -3.92 -5.78
CA ALA A 96 6.27 -2.64 -5.18
C ALA A 96 5.07 -1.99 -4.45
N VAL A 97 3.86 -2.12 -5.00
CA VAL A 97 2.63 -1.66 -4.35
C VAL A 97 2.29 -2.48 -3.11
N GLN A 98 2.44 -3.81 -3.16
CA GLN A 98 2.21 -4.68 -2.00
C GLN A 98 3.16 -4.34 -0.85
N GLU A 99 4.43 -4.20 -1.16
CA GLU A 99 5.43 -3.82 -0.17
C GLU A 99 5.17 -2.42 0.40
N PHE A 100 4.74 -1.47 -0.44
CA PHE A 100 4.31 -0.15 0.02
C PHE A 100 3.15 -0.24 1.03
N LEU A 101 2.12 -1.04 0.76
CA LEU A 101 0.99 -1.22 1.67
C LEU A 101 1.43 -1.82 3.01
N PHE A 102 2.25 -2.87 2.95
CA PHE A 102 2.82 -3.49 4.14
C PHE A 102 3.63 -2.51 4.98
N LEU A 103 4.46 -1.68 4.34
CA LEU A 103 5.23 -0.64 5.02
C LEU A 103 4.35 0.42 5.68
N CYS A 104 3.18 0.74 5.08
CA CYS A 104 2.22 1.64 5.71
C CYS A 104 1.67 1.04 7.02
N GLU A 105 1.35 -0.26 7.02
CA GLU A 105 0.90 -0.97 8.23
C GLU A 105 1.99 -1.02 9.30
N CYS A 106 3.23 -1.33 8.91
CA CYS A 106 4.36 -1.33 9.84
C CYS A 106 4.62 0.06 10.43
N GLU A 107 4.61 1.10 9.61
CA GLU A 107 4.83 2.48 10.07
C GLU A 107 3.73 2.92 11.03
N GLU A 108 2.46 2.66 10.71
CA GLU A 108 1.33 2.99 11.61
C GLU A 108 1.44 2.22 12.94
N PHE A 109 1.78 0.93 12.88
CA PHE A 109 2.00 0.12 14.08
C PHE A 109 3.10 0.73 14.96
N LEU A 110 4.25 1.07 14.38
CA LEU A 110 5.37 1.66 15.11
C LEU A 110 5.02 3.05 15.68
N LEU A 111 4.33 3.89 14.90
CA LEU A 111 3.85 5.21 15.34
C LEU A 111 2.86 5.11 16.50
N GLY A 112 2.07 4.03 16.55
CA GLY A 112 1.17 3.73 17.67
C GLY A 112 1.90 3.39 18.98
N LEU A 113 3.16 2.95 18.91
CA LEU A 113 3.98 2.58 20.08
C LEU A 113 4.80 3.75 20.64
N ILE A 114 5.01 4.82 19.87
CA ILE A 114 5.79 5.99 20.29
C ILE A 114 4.87 7.18 20.62
N PRO A 115 5.33 8.16 21.43
CA PRO A 115 4.58 9.38 21.67
C PRO A 115 4.19 10.03 20.35
N ARG A 116 2.91 10.39 20.22
CA ARG A 116 2.36 10.93 18.97
C ARG A 116 3.16 12.14 18.52
N ILE A 117 3.61 12.08 17.27
CA ILE A 117 4.14 13.24 16.56
C ILE A 117 2.98 14.23 16.38
N ASP A 118 3.24 15.52 16.62
CA ASP A 118 2.26 16.58 16.45
C ASP A 118 1.86 16.75 14.98
N CYS A 119 0.85 15.99 14.55
CA CYS A 119 0.22 16.16 13.26
C CYS A 119 -0.65 17.41 13.27
N LYS A 120 -0.46 18.29 12.28
CA LYS A 120 -1.27 19.50 12.04
C LYS A 120 -2.20 19.25 10.86
N PRO A 121 -3.33 18.51 11.03
CA PRO A 121 -4.19 18.17 9.91
C PRO A 121 -4.77 19.42 9.26
N PHE A 122 -4.64 19.52 7.94
CA PHE A 122 -5.25 20.58 7.15
C PHE A 122 -6.60 20.14 6.59
N LYS A 123 -7.61 21.02 6.67
CA LYS A 123 -8.92 20.83 6.04
C LYS A 123 -9.30 22.08 5.26
N PHE A 124 -9.78 21.89 4.04
CA PHE A 124 -10.31 22.96 3.20
C PHE A 124 -11.74 22.66 2.81
N VAL A 125 -12.64 23.60 3.08
CA VAL A 125 -14.05 23.53 2.68
C VAL A 125 -14.23 24.39 1.43
N LYS A 126 -14.68 23.76 0.34
CA LYS A 126 -14.98 24.44 -0.93
C LYS A 126 -16.29 25.22 -0.80
N VAL A 127 -16.36 26.41 -1.40
CA VAL A 127 -17.56 27.25 -1.38
C VAL A 127 -17.90 27.71 -2.80
N GLY A 128 -19.09 27.37 -3.29
CA GLY A 128 -19.54 27.69 -4.66
C GLY A 128 -19.01 26.71 -5.71
N THR A 129 -18.99 27.14 -6.98
CA THR A 129 -18.74 26.26 -8.15
C THR A 129 -17.44 26.54 -8.90
N TYR A 130 -16.68 27.57 -8.51
CA TYR A 130 -15.43 27.94 -9.19
C TYR A 130 -14.22 27.12 -8.70
N PHE A 131 -14.04 25.93 -9.28
CA PHE A 131 -13.03 24.96 -8.86
C PHE A 131 -11.57 25.44 -8.99
N LYS A 132 -11.25 26.28 -9.99
CA LYS A 132 -9.89 26.83 -10.15
C LYS A 132 -9.53 27.75 -8.99
N GLY A 133 -10.43 28.64 -8.60
CA GLY A 133 -10.22 29.53 -7.45
C GLY A 133 -10.17 28.77 -6.14
N HIS A 134 -10.88 27.65 -5.99
CA HIS A 134 -10.73 26.78 -4.82
C HIS A 134 -9.33 26.20 -4.70
N ALA A 135 -8.69 25.84 -5.82
CA ALA A 135 -7.34 25.30 -5.80
C ALA A 135 -6.33 26.36 -5.32
N GLU A 136 -6.43 27.58 -5.84
CA GLU A 136 -5.60 28.71 -5.43
C GLU A 136 -5.81 29.06 -3.96
N GLN A 137 -7.07 29.18 -3.52
CA GLN A 137 -7.40 29.47 -2.11
C GLN A 137 -6.93 28.36 -1.17
N ALA A 138 -7.07 27.10 -1.56
CA ALA A 138 -6.59 25.97 -0.77
C ALA A 138 -5.06 25.99 -0.66
N ALA A 139 -4.35 26.29 -1.75
CA ALA A 139 -2.90 26.41 -1.74
C ALA A 139 -2.44 27.56 -0.82
N ALA A 140 -3.07 28.74 -0.91
CA ALA A 140 -2.74 29.88 -0.05
C ALA A 140 -2.99 29.56 1.43
N ARG A 141 -4.13 28.94 1.76
CA ARG A 141 -4.43 28.53 3.14
C ARG A 141 -3.49 27.44 3.65
N LEU A 142 -3.11 26.49 2.80
CA LEU A 142 -2.16 25.44 3.17
C LEU A 142 -0.77 26.03 3.46
N ARG A 143 -0.30 26.96 2.64
CA ARG A 143 0.98 27.67 2.90
C ARG A 143 0.98 28.38 4.24
N ASN A 144 -0.10 29.10 4.55
CA ASN A 144 -0.25 29.76 5.84
C ASN A 144 -0.28 28.76 7.01
N HIS A 145 -0.98 27.63 6.83
CA HIS A 145 -1.05 26.55 7.82
C HIS A 145 0.31 25.90 8.10
N LEU A 146 1.14 25.76 7.07
CA LEU A 146 2.53 25.27 7.18
C LEU A 146 3.51 26.35 7.67
N GLY A 147 3.07 27.61 7.82
CA GLY A 147 3.92 28.72 8.27
C GLY A 147 4.87 29.25 7.20
N TYR A 148 4.60 29.00 5.91
CA TYR A 148 5.43 29.50 4.82
C TYR A 148 5.18 30.97 4.52
N SER A 149 6.26 31.75 4.35
CA SER A 149 6.16 33.11 3.84
C SER A 149 5.78 33.11 2.35
N TYR A 150 5.35 34.26 1.82
CA TYR A 150 4.80 34.37 0.46
C TYR A 150 5.69 33.73 -0.63
N ASN A 151 7.02 33.94 -0.56
CA ASN A 151 7.99 33.45 -1.55
C ASN A 151 8.85 32.28 -1.06
N GLN A 152 8.57 31.72 0.12
CA GLN A 152 9.37 30.61 0.64
C GLN A 152 9.13 29.33 -0.16
N VAL A 153 10.21 28.77 -0.70
CA VAL A 153 10.20 27.42 -1.25
C VAL A 153 10.46 26.46 -0.09
N GLY A 154 9.51 25.57 0.18
CA GLY A 154 9.67 24.52 1.18
C GLY A 154 10.89 23.66 0.84
N ARG A 155 11.80 23.48 1.80
CA ARG A 155 13.03 22.71 1.58
C ARG A 155 12.76 21.21 1.54
N ASP A 156 11.79 20.74 2.33
CA ASP A 156 11.38 19.34 2.38
C ASP A 156 9.86 19.21 2.27
N VAL A 157 9.39 18.93 1.05
CA VAL A 157 7.97 18.71 0.78
C VAL A 157 7.48 17.42 1.44
N TYR A 158 8.34 16.43 1.65
CA TYR A 158 7.94 15.16 2.27
C TYR A 158 7.60 15.36 3.75
N ASP A 159 8.39 16.17 4.45
CA ASP A 159 8.14 16.50 5.86
C ASP A 159 6.87 17.33 6.04
N ASP A 160 6.56 18.24 5.10
CA ASP A 160 5.27 18.92 5.09
C ASP A 160 4.12 17.92 5.03
N PHE A 161 4.16 16.96 4.09
CA PHE A 161 3.11 15.95 3.97
C PHE A 161 3.01 15.07 5.22
N ARG A 162 4.14 14.66 5.82
CA ARG A 162 4.14 13.91 7.08
C ARG A 162 3.51 14.71 8.22
N SER A 163 3.83 15.99 8.34
CA SER A 163 3.25 16.88 9.35
C SER A 163 1.72 17.05 9.18
N LEU A 164 1.21 16.92 7.96
CA LEU A 164 -0.23 16.95 7.67
C LEU A 164 -0.93 15.60 7.95
N GLY A 165 -0.19 14.58 8.40
CA GLY A 165 -0.68 13.24 8.68
C GLY A 165 -0.78 12.34 7.45
N PHE A 166 0.17 12.44 6.52
CA PHE A 166 0.33 11.48 5.42
C PHE A 166 1.54 10.59 5.65
N HIS A 167 1.39 9.30 5.37
CA HIS A 167 2.49 8.36 5.24
C HIS A 167 3.08 8.50 3.84
N VAL A 168 4.38 8.77 3.73
CA VAL A 168 5.01 9.08 2.44
C VAL A 168 6.21 8.19 2.20
N PHE A 169 6.12 7.39 1.14
CA PHE A 169 7.13 6.42 0.73
C PHE A 169 7.63 6.70 -0.69
N ARG A 170 8.90 6.39 -0.92
CA ARG A 170 9.54 6.45 -2.24
C ARG A 170 9.92 5.04 -2.66
N ARG A 171 9.36 4.57 -3.78
CA ARG A 171 9.65 3.26 -4.40
C ARG A 171 9.73 3.45 -5.90
N GLU A 172 10.56 2.66 -6.56
CA GLU A 172 10.56 2.63 -8.02
C GLU A 172 9.36 1.82 -8.49
N LEU A 173 8.62 2.36 -9.45
CA LEU A 173 7.67 1.62 -10.26
C LEU A 173 8.23 1.57 -11.68
N SER A 174 8.31 0.36 -12.24
CA SER A 174 8.78 0.06 -13.58
C SER A 174 7.97 0.83 -14.64
N ASN A 175 6.68 1.08 -14.39
CA ASN A 175 5.89 1.97 -15.24
C ASN A 175 6.16 3.46 -14.91
N SER A 176 6.98 4.11 -15.74
CA SER A 176 7.32 5.54 -15.64
C SER A 176 6.16 6.50 -15.94
N ASN A 177 5.01 6.02 -16.44
CA ASN A 177 3.81 6.84 -16.60
C ASN A 177 3.06 7.07 -15.28
N ILE A 178 3.39 6.30 -14.24
CA ILE A 178 2.83 6.42 -12.90
C ILE A 178 3.81 7.22 -12.06
N SER A 179 3.54 8.50 -11.82
CA SER A 179 4.40 9.34 -10.97
C SER A 179 4.22 9.08 -9.47
N GLY A 180 3.14 8.40 -9.09
CA GLY A 180 2.84 8.06 -7.70
C GLY A 180 1.40 7.60 -7.49
N LEU A 181 1.14 7.04 -6.31
CA LEU A 181 -0.15 6.51 -5.90
C LEU A 181 -0.61 7.16 -4.60
N TYR A 182 -1.91 7.40 -4.48
CA TYR A 182 -2.54 7.77 -3.22
C TYR A 182 -3.57 6.72 -2.83
N ILE A 183 -3.50 6.25 -1.60
CA ILE A 183 -4.41 5.24 -1.03
C ILE A 183 -4.89 5.73 0.34
N LYS A 184 -6.16 5.51 0.62
CA LYS A 184 -6.70 5.63 1.98
C LYS A 184 -6.74 4.23 2.60
N HIS A 185 -5.61 3.81 3.16
CA HIS A 185 -5.43 2.54 3.82
C HIS A 185 -6.43 2.39 5.00
N PRO A 186 -7.07 1.24 5.19
CA PRO A 186 -8.07 1.06 6.25
C PRO A 186 -7.47 1.13 7.66
N ILE A 187 -6.20 0.72 7.81
CA ILE A 187 -5.45 0.79 9.08
C ILE A 187 -4.63 2.10 9.14
N ALA A 188 -3.59 2.24 8.32
CA ALA A 188 -2.70 3.42 8.27
C ALA A 188 -3.29 4.75 7.74
N GLY A 189 -4.54 4.79 7.25
CA GLY A 189 -5.11 6.04 6.76
C GLY A 189 -4.44 6.56 5.46
N LYS A 190 -4.01 7.83 5.43
CA LYS A 190 -3.62 8.50 4.17
C LYS A 190 -2.18 8.16 3.78
N CYS A 191 -2.01 7.37 2.73
CA CYS A 191 -0.69 6.92 2.27
C CYS A 191 -0.40 7.40 0.86
N ILE A 192 0.84 7.83 0.61
CA ILE A 192 1.33 8.30 -0.67
C ILE A 192 2.59 7.50 -1.04
N LEU A 193 2.57 6.90 -2.23
CA LEU A 193 3.73 6.36 -2.90
C LEU A 193 4.20 7.32 -3.97
N ILE A 194 5.49 7.63 -4.00
CA ILE A 194 6.10 8.48 -5.01
C ILE A 194 7.03 7.61 -5.84
N ASN A 195 6.77 7.55 -7.16
CA ASN A 195 7.65 6.86 -8.09
C ASN A 195 8.90 7.69 -8.30
N TYR A 196 10.08 7.14 -7.99
CA TYR A 196 11.36 7.83 -8.19
C TYR A 196 12.16 7.32 -9.41
N SER A 197 11.52 6.58 -10.32
CA SER A 197 12.13 6.07 -11.57
C SER A 197 12.81 7.13 -12.45
N ASN A 198 12.61 8.43 -12.17
CA ASN A 198 13.44 9.52 -12.67
C ASN A 198 13.45 10.72 -11.70
N PRO A 199 14.62 11.23 -11.24
CA PRO A 199 14.69 12.34 -10.26
C PRO A 199 14.15 13.69 -10.78
N ASN A 200 13.84 13.81 -12.08
CA ASN A 200 13.34 15.03 -12.72
C ASN A 200 11.83 15.01 -13.07
N GLN A 201 11.06 14.02 -12.63
CA GLN A 201 9.63 13.95 -12.95
C GLN A 201 8.76 14.76 -11.97
N VAL A 202 7.93 15.66 -12.50
CA VAL A 202 6.89 16.37 -11.75
C VAL A 202 5.87 15.35 -11.25
N VAL A 203 5.72 15.23 -9.93
CA VAL A 203 4.83 14.27 -9.27
C VAL A 203 3.36 14.53 -9.65
N ARG A 204 2.81 13.73 -10.59
CA ARG A 204 1.36 13.65 -10.84
C ARG A 204 0.75 12.52 -10.01
N ILE A 205 0.19 12.87 -8.85
CA ILE A 205 -0.53 11.91 -8.00
C ILE A 205 -1.88 11.57 -8.64
N ARG A 206 -2.05 10.33 -9.13
CA ARG A 206 -3.38 9.82 -9.55
C ARG A 206 -4.15 9.36 -8.32
N ARG A 207 -5.41 9.80 -8.19
CA ARG A 207 -6.31 9.37 -7.10
C ARG A 207 -6.97 8.04 -7.45
N SER A 208 -6.84 7.06 -6.57
CA SER A 208 -7.73 5.91 -6.51
C SER A 208 -8.96 6.31 -5.69
N TYR A 209 -10.14 6.40 -6.33
CA TYR A 209 -11.44 6.47 -5.65
C TYR A 209 -12.00 5.06 -5.47
#